data_AF-A0A3M2BN89-F1
#
_entry.id   AF-A0A3M2BN89-F1
#
_cell.length_a   1.000
_cell.length_b   1.000
_cell.length_c   1.000
_cell.angle_alpha   90.00
_cell.angle_beta   90.00
_cell.angle_gamma   90.00
#
_symmetry.space_group_name_H-M   'P 1'
#
loop_
_entity.id
_entity.type
_entity.pdbx_description
1 polymer ?
#
loop_
_entity_poly.entity_id
_entity_poly.type
_entity_poly.pdbx_seq_one_letter_code
_entity_poly.pdbx_strand_id
1 'polypeptide(L)'
;MDALAERVAGAGVGSFFVYTNEAHPGESFPHHTSMEQKMAHAAALRDELGVARPILVDALDGACHRAYGSMPNMTWILRRGGVVAYKADWTDAASVDSAIDYFLDADRRRKSGADLRPTRVERLEYRDRDRQAFLRGLERSGPKAVREYKQAFPG
;
A
#
# COMPACT_ATOMS: atom_id res chain seq x y z
N MET A 1 -7.45 3.72 -4.26
CA MET A 1 -6.10 4.04 -4.78
C MET A 1 -6.06 4.05 -6.30
N ASP A 2 -6.77 3.17 -7.02
CA ASP A 2 -6.73 3.13 -8.49
C ASP A 2 -7.20 4.43 -9.15
N ALA A 3 -8.32 5.02 -8.70
CA ALA A 3 -8.77 6.33 -9.17
C ALA A 3 -7.72 7.45 -8.97
N LEU A 4 -6.99 7.41 -7.85
CA LEU A 4 -5.90 8.36 -7.59
C LEU A 4 -4.74 8.12 -8.57
N ALA A 5 -4.36 6.86 -8.79
CA ALA A 5 -3.29 6.51 -9.73
C ALA A 5 -3.61 6.96 -11.15
N GLU A 6 -4.84 6.78 -11.61
CA GLU A 6 -5.31 7.28 -12.91
C GLU A 6 -5.22 8.81 -13.00
N ARG A 7 -5.71 9.52 -11.97
CA ARG A 7 -5.65 10.98 -11.88
C ARG A 7 -4.22 11.52 -12.04
N VAL A 8 -3.25 10.89 -11.38
CA VAL A 8 -1.87 11.41 -11.31
C VAL A 8 -0.95 10.88 -12.41
N ALA A 9 -1.38 9.87 -13.18
CA ALA A 9 -0.57 9.27 -14.24
C ALA A 9 -0.08 10.31 -15.28
N GLY A 10 -0.98 11.23 -15.68
CA GLY A 10 -0.66 12.31 -16.62
C GLY A 10 0.35 13.34 -16.09
N ALA A 11 0.56 13.39 -14.77
CA ALA A 11 1.55 14.26 -14.14
C ALA A 11 2.95 13.61 -14.05
N GLY A 12 3.14 12.44 -14.66
CA GLY A 12 4.40 11.69 -14.62
C GLY A 12 4.63 10.92 -13.31
N VAL A 13 3.55 10.56 -12.61
CA VAL A 13 3.59 9.73 -11.40
C VAL A 13 3.22 8.30 -11.75
N GLY A 14 4.17 7.38 -11.60
CA GLY A 14 3.92 5.94 -11.71
C GLY A 14 3.35 5.38 -10.41
N SER A 15 2.41 4.43 -10.50
CA SER A 15 1.84 3.74 -9.34
C SER A 15 1.86 2.24 -9.54
N PHE A 16 2.32 1.51 -8.52
CA PHE A 16 2.39 0.06 -8.50
C PHE A 16 1.77 -0.43 -7.19
N PHE A 17 1.13 -1.60 -7.22
CA PHE A 17 0.75 -2.32 -6.02
C PHE A 17 1.76 -3.44 -5.79
N VAL A 18 2.33 -3.52 -4.59
CA VAL A 18 3.26 -4.62 -4.25
C VAL A 18 2.50 -5.66 -3.43
N TYR A 19 2.33 -6.86 -4.00
CA TYR A 19 1.72 -7.99 -3.33
C TYR A 19 2.74 -8.69 -2.43
N THR A 20 2.54 -8.59 -1.12
CA THR A 20 3.44 -9.14 -0.10
C THR A 20 2.87 -10.41 0.53
N ASN A 21 3.22 -10.70 1.79
CA ASN A 21 2.67 -11.86 2.50
C ASN A 21 1.29 -11.54 3.08
N GLU A 22 0.44 -12.57 3.19
CA GLU A 22 -0.90 -12.41 3.76
C GLU A 22 -0.83 -11.81 5.17
N ALA A 23 -1.54 -10.70 5.36
CA ALA A 23 -1.67 -10.03 6.65
C ALA A 23 -2.35 -10.94 7.68
N HIS A 24 -3.35 -11.69 7.21
CA HIS A 24 -4.17 -12.59 8.01
C HIS A 24 -4.37 -13.89 7.22
N PRO A 25 -3.39 -14.81 7.25
CA PRO A 25 -3.48 -16.07 6.53
C PRO A 25 -4.61 -16.95 7.07
N GLY A 26 -5.52 -17.37 6.20
CA GLY A 26 -6.65 -18.22 6.53
C GLY A 26 -6.77 -19.43 5.61
N GLU A 27 -7.92 -20.09 5.65
CA GLU A 27 -8.19 -21.28 4.85
C GLU A 27 -8.22 -20.99 3.34
N SER A 28 -8.77 -19.86 2.93
CA SER A 28 -8.86 -19.47 1.51
C SER A 28 -7.55 -18.90 0.98
N PHE A 29 -6.84 -18.16 1.83
CA PHE A 29 -5.56 -17.52 1.52
C PHE A 29 -4.54 -17.87 2.61
N PRO A 30 -3.97 -19.08 2.56
CA PRO A 30 -3.00 -19.51 3.56
C PRO A 30 -1.65 -18.82 3.35
N HIS A 31 -0.73 -19.05 4.29
CA HIS A 31 0.66 -18.60 4.15
C HIS A 31 1.27 -19.20 2.88
N HIS A 32 1.97 -18.36 2.12
CA HIS A 32 2.59 -18.74 0.87
C HIS A 32 3.76 -19.72 1.08
N THR A 33 3.69 -20.87 0.40
CA THR A 33 4.75 -21.89 0.43
C THR A 33 5.47 -22.04 -0.91
N SER A 34 4.95 -21.41 -1.97
CA SER A 34 5.57 -21.37 -3.30
C SER A 34 5.25 -20.05 -4.01
N MET A 35 6.08 -19.68 -5.01
CA MET A 35 5.81 -18.52 -5.85
C MET A 35 4.58 -18.70 -6.73
N GLU A 36 4.28 -19.92 -7.18
CA GLU A 36 3.08 -20.23 -7.94
C GLU A 36 1.81 -19.90 -7.14
N GLN A 37 1.76 -20.35 -5.88
CA GLN A 37 0.66 -20.03 -4.97
C GLN A 37 0.54 -18.51 -4.75
N LYS A 38 1.65 -17.82 -4.50
CA LYS A 38 1.66 -16.37 -4.27
C LYS A 38 1.19 -15.58 -5.50
N MET A 39 1.58 -16.02 -6.70
CA MET A 39 1.10 -15.44 -7.96
C MET A 39 -0.40 -15.68 -8.16
N ALA A 40 -0.89 -16.88 -7.85
CA ALA A 40 -2.33 -17.20 -7.93
C ALA A 40 -3.15 -16.33 -6.97
N HIS A 41 -2.69 -16.14 -5.72
CA HIS A 41 -3.36 -15.26 -4.77
C HIS A 41 -3.31 -13.78 -5.21
N ALA A 42 -2.18 -13.32 -5.76
CA ALA A 42 -2.08 -11.97 -6.31
C ALA A 42 -3.06 -11.73 -7.47
N ALA A 43 -3.25 -12.73 -8.33
CA ALA A 43 -4.26 -12.69 -9.40
C ALA A 43 -5.69 -12.68 -8.85
N ALA A 44 -5.99 -13.52 -7.84
CA ALA A 44 -7.29 -13.51 -7.18
C ALA A 44 -7.59 -12.13 -6.55
N LEU A 45 -6.61 -11.54 -5.85
CA LEU A 45 -6.75 -10.18 -5.29
C LEU A 45 -7.05 -9.15 -6.38
N ARG A 46 -6.35 -9.22 -7.52
CA ARG A 46 -6.59 -8.32 -8.66
C ARG A 46 -8.04 -8.42 -9.12
N ASP A 47 -8.51 -9.64 -9.36
CA ASP A 47 -9.81 -9.89 -9.97
C ASP A 47 -10.96 -9.55 -9.02
N GLU A 48 -10.80 -9.84 -7.73
CA GLU A 48 -11.82 -9.57 -6.72
C GLU A 48 -11.91 -8.10 -6.31
N LEU A 49 -10.77 -7.40 -6.19
CA LEU A 49 -10.73 -6.01 -5.77
C LEU A 49 -10.72 -5.03 -6.95
N GLY A 50 -10.66 -5.53 -8.18
CA GLY A 50 -10.58 -4.71 -9.39
C GLY A 50 -9.32 -3.84 -9.44
N VAL A 51 -8.18 -4.36 -8.98
CA VAL A 51 -6.93 -3.60 -8.97
C VAL A 51 -6.45 -3.38 -10.41
N ALA A 52 -6.48 -2.12 -10.85
CA ALA A 52 -6.10 -1.73 -12.20
C ALA A 52 -4.61 -1.37 -12.33
N ARG A 53 -3.97 -0.98 -11.22
CA ARG A 53 -2.53 -0.71 -11.18
C ARG A 53 -1.72 -1.98 -11.43
N PRO A 54 -0.52 -1.89 -12.06
CA PRO A 54 0.38 -3.03 -12.16
C PRO A 54 0.70 -3.60 -10.77
N ILE A 55 0.58 -4.92 -10.65
CA ILE A 55 0.90 -5.67 -9.43
C ILE A 55 2.29 -6.27 -9.57
N LEU A 56 3.17 -5.91 -8.64
CA LEU A 56 4.48 -6.53 -8.47
C LEU A 56 4.38 -7.54 -7.33
N VAL A 57 4.78 -8.78 -7.55
CA VAL A 57 4.74 -9.82 -6.51
C VAL A 57 6.10 -9.91 -5.83
N ASP A 58 6.12 -9.71 -4.52
CA ASP A 58 7.35 -9.82 -3.71
C ASP A 58 7.88 -11.26 -3.70
N ALA A 59 9.18 -11.41 -3.44
CA ALA A 59 9.83 -12.70 -3.25
C ALA A 59 9.09 -13.55 -2.21
N LEU A 60 9.21 -14.88 -2.32
CA LEU A 60 8.51 -15.83 -1.44
C LEU A 60 8.86 -15.58 0.03
N ASP A 61 10.12 -15.28 0.31
CA ASP A 61 10.59 -15.00 1.65
C ASP A 61 10.08 -13.64 2.17
N GLY A 62 9.61 -12.72 1.32
CA GLY A 62 9.13 -11.39 1.70
C GLY A 62 10.24 -10.34 1.82
N ALA A 63 11.31 -10.45 1.03
CA ALA A 63 12.45 -9.54 1.09
C ALA A 63 12.06 -8.05 0.92
N CYS A 64 11.19 -7.70 -0.03
CA CYS A 64 10.73 -6.32 -0.20
C CYS A 64 9.86 -5.89 0.98
N HIS A 65 8.92 -6.74 1.41
CA HIS A 65 8.02 -6.43 2.53
C HIS A 65 8.78 -6.07 3.79
N ARG A 66 9.83 -6.85 4.13
CA ARG A 66 10.71 -6.57 5.28
C ARG A 66 11.50 -5.28 5.12
N ALA A 67 12.10 -5.08 3.95
CA ALA A 67 12.92 -3.88 3.69
C ALA A 67 12.10 -2.58 3.79
N TYR A 68 10.81 -2.65 3.52
CA TYR A 68 9.91 -1.49 3.50
C TYR A 68 9.00 -1.37 4.73
N GLY A 69 9.18 -2.20 5.76
CA GLY A 69 8.57 -2.00 7.10
C GLY A 69 7.58 -3.05 7.59
N SER A 70 7.31 -4.11 6.82
CA SER A 70 6.50 -5.29 7.21
C SER A 70 5.02 -5.06 7.56
N MET A 71 4.48 -3.85 7.45
CA MET A 71 3.04 -3.62 7.68
C MET A 71 2.19 -4.00 6.44
N PRO A 72 0.94 -4.46 6.60
CA PRO A 72 0.18 -5.13 5.54
C PRO A 72 -0.50 -4.22 4.50
N ASN A 73 -0.41 -2.88 4.62
CA ASN A 73 -0.98 -1.93 3.66
C ASN A 73 -0.24 -0.59 3.66
N MET A 74 1.08 -0.59 3.57
CA MET A 74 1.89 0.64 3.55
C MET A 74 1.84 1.36 2.21
N THR A 75 2.10 2.67 2.22
CA THR A 75 2.38 3.44 1.00
C THR A 75 3.72 4.14 1.12
N TRP A 76 4.48 4.10 0.02
CA TRP A 76 5.72 4.84 -0.17
C TRP A 76 5.61 5.70 -1.42
N ILE A 77 6.09 6.95 -1.36
CA ILE A 77 6.32 7.79 -2.55
C ILE A 77 7.81 7.97 -2.71
N LEU A 78 8.32 7.54 -3.86
CA LEU A 78 9.72 7.68 -4.24
C LEU A 78 9.84 8.75 -5.32
N ARG A 79 10.78 9.67 -5.13
CA ARG A 79 11.18 10.64 -6.16
C ARG A 79 12.20 10.01 -7.12
N ARG A 80 12.41 10.65 -8.26
CA ARG A 80 13.49 10.30 -9.19
C ARG A 80 14.82 10.23 -8.44
N GLY A 81 15.60 9.17 -8.69
CA GLY A 81 16.86 8.89 -7.98
C GLY A 81 16.69 8.09 -6.68
N GLY A 82 15.50 7.57 -6.38
CA GLY A 82 15.28 6.66 -5.25
C GLY A 82 15.11 7.37 -3.90
N VAL A 83 14.90 8.68 -3.89
CA VAL A 83 14.70 9.45 -2.64
C VAL A 83 13.29 9.20 -2.10
N VAL A 84 13.21 8.71 -0.87
CA VAL A 84 11.94 8.55 -0.16
C VAL A 84 11.37 9.92 0.19
N ALA A 85 10.23 10.26 -0.41
CA ALA A 85 9.53 11.52 -0.17
C ALA A 85 8.38 11.37 0.84
N TYR A 86 7.75 10.18 0.87
CA TYR A 86 6.65 9.88 1.77
C TYR A 86 6.70 8.41 2.18
N LYS A 87 6.38 8.16 3.45
CA LYS A 87 6.14 6.82 4.01
C LYS A 87 4.91 6.91 4.90
N ALA A 88 3.97 6.00 4.71
CA ALA A 88 2.87 5.76 5.63
C ALA A 88 2.81 4.29 6.03
N ASP A 89 2.70 4.03 7.33
CA ASP A 89 2.57 2.68 7.88
C ASP A 89 1.21 2.06 7.52
N TRP A 90 0.23 2.89 7.13
CA TRP A 90 -1.03 2.46 6.54
C TRP A 90 -1.48 3.42 5.45
N THR A 91 -2.02 2.89 4.37
CA THR A 91 -2.49 3.67 3.24
C THR A 91 -3.80 4.36 3.57
N ASP A 92 -3.79 5.69 3.46
CA ASP A 92 -4.98 6.53 3.35
C ASP A 92 -4.94 7.28 2.03
N ALA A 93 -6.02 7.18 1.24
CA ALA A 93 -6.01 7.72 -0.12
C ALA A 93 -5.93 9.25 -0.13
N ALA A 94 -6.56 9.94 0.83
CA ALA A 94 -6.55 11.39 0.89
C ALA A 94 -5.19 11.93 1.35
N SER A 95 -4.54 11.27 2.31
CA SER A 95 -3.18 11.60 2.73
C SER A 95 -2.16 11.42 1.60
N VAL A 96 -2.27 10.32 0.85
CA VAL A 96 -1.40 10.06 -0.31
C VAL A 96 -1.65 11.08 -1.42
N ASP A 97 -2.90 11.40 -1.70
CA ASP A 97 -3.30 12.41 -2.66
C ASP A 97 -2.66 13.78 -2.34
N SER A 98 -2.86 14.25 -1.11
CA SER A 98 -2.28 15.50 -0.60
C SER A 98 -0.75 15.52 -0.71
N ALA A 99 -0.09 14.40 -0.39
CA ALA A 99 1.36 14.29 -0.49
C ALA A 99 1.85 14.37 -1.95
N ILE A 100 1.16 13.72 -2.89
CA ILE A 100 1.49 13.78 -4.32
C ILE A 100 1.35 15.22 -4.83
N ASP A 101 0.22 15.87 -4.55
CA ASP A 101 -0.03 17.24 -4.99
C ASP A 101 1.02 18.21 -4.45
N TYR A 102 1.41 18.08 -3.17
CA TYR A 102 2.50 18.85 -2.58
C TYR A 102 3.82 18.66 -3.34
N PHE A 103 4.19 17.42 -3.67
CA PHE A 103 5.46 17.16 -4.35
C PHE A 103 5.45 17.58 -5.82
N LEU A 104 4.30 17.48 -6.51
CA LEU A 104 4.13 18.01 -7.87
C LEU A 104 4.24 19.54 -7.90
N ASP A 105 3.64 20.22 -6.92
CA ASP A 105 3.77 21.68 -6.79
C ASP A 105 5.23 22.09 -6.47
N ALA A 106 5.87 21.42 -5.52
CA ALA A 106 7.27 21.67 -5.18
C ALA A 106 8.18 21.49 -6.41
N ASP A 107 7.95 20.47 -7.23
CA ASP A 107 8.70 20.25 -8.47
C ASP A 107 8.46 21.35 -9.49
N ARG A 108 7.21 21.82 -9.64
CA ARG A 108 6.88 22.95 -10.50
C ARG A 108 7.60 24.22 -10.07
N ARG A 109 7.56 24.54 -8.78
CA ARG A 109 8.21 25.73 -8.19
C ARG A 109 9.73 25.69 -8.31
N ARG A 110 10.35 24.53 -8.10
CA ARG A 110 11.80 24.36 -8.30
C ARG A 110 12.20 24.57 -9.76
N LYS A 111 11.41 24.05 -10.71
CA LYS A 111 11.61 24.29 -12.14
C LYS A 111 11.44 25.75 -12.54
N SER A 112 10.61 26.51 -11.82
CA SER A 112 10.43 27.95 -12.03
C SER A 112 11.43 28.81 -11.23
N GLY A 113 12.47 28.23 -10.63
CA GLY A 113 13.56 28.97 -9.97
C GLY A 113 13.36 29.25 -8.47
N ALA A 114 12.35 28.65 -7.81
CA ALA A 114 12.20 28.81 -6.36
C ALA A 114 13.34 28.11 -5.59
N ASP A 115 13.93 28.80 -4.61
CA ASP A 115 14.92 28.23 -3.68
C ASP A 115 14.23 27.42 -2.57
N LEU A 116 13.88 26.18 -2.88
CA LEU A 116 13.27 25.24 -1.95
C LEU A 116 14.32 24.26 -1.41
N ARG A 117 14.47 24.22 -0.09
CA ARG A 117 15.33 23.26 0.61
C ARG A 117 14.48 22.15 1.25
N PRO A 118 14.88 20.87 1.09
CA PRO A 118 14.13 19.78 1.71
C PRO A 118 14.28 19.83 3.23
N THR A 119 13.22 19.45 3.93
CA THR A 119 13.23 19.16 5.35
C THR A 119 12.50 17.84 5.60
N ARG A 120 12.79 17.18 6.72
CA ARG A 120 12.13 15.94 7.12
C ARG A 120 11.17 16.23 8.26
N VAL A 121 9.96 15.69 8.14
CA VAL A 121 8.92 15.80 9.15
C VAL A 121 8.40 14.41 9.48
N GLU A 122 7.96 14.23 10.73
CA GLU A 122 7.15 13.10 11.16
C GLU A 122 5.79 13.65 11.58
N ARG A 123 4.71 13.04 11.10
CA ARG A 123 3.35 13.51 11.32
C ARG A 123 2.46 12.34 11.72
N LEU A 124 1.69 12.54 12.79
CA LEU A 124 0.60 11.64 13.15
C LEU A 124 -0.66 12.07 12.40
N GLU A 125 -1.28 11.14 11.67
CA GLU A 125 -2.53 11.36 10.95
C GLU A 125 -3.60 10.38 11.43
N TYR A 126 -4.84 10.86 11.47
CA TYR A 126 -6.00 10.04 11.77
C TYR A 126 -6.73 9.71 10.47
N ARG A 127 -7.18 8.48 10.36
CA ARG A 127 -7.91 7.97 9.20
C ARG A 127 -9.22 7.36 9.64
N ASP A 128 -10.22 7.44 8.78
CA ASP A 128 -11.46 6.71 8.99
C ASP A 128 -11.20 5.20 8.87
N ARG A 129 -11.83 4.45 9.77
CA ARG A 129 -11.77 2.99 9.76
C ARG A 129 -13.13 2.46 9.33
N ASP A 130 -13.22 1.99 8.08
CA ASP A 130 -14.35 1.16 7.68
C ASP A 130 -14.20 -0.24 8.30
N ARG A 131 -14.77 -0.40 9.49
CA ARG A 131 -14.75 -1.66 10.24
C ARG A 131 -15.44 -2.78 9.46
N GLN A 132 -16.49 -2.48 8.70
CA GLN A 132 -17.24 -3.49 7.98
C GLN A 132 -16.46 -3.99 6.77
N ALA A 133 -15.84 -3.10 5.99
CA ALA A 133 -14.94 -3.50 4.91
C ALA A 133 -13.75 -4.31 5.43
N PHE A 134 -13.17 -3.92 6.57
CA PHE A 134 -12.10 -4.67 7.20
C PHE A 134 -12.53 -6.10 7.59
N LEU A 135 -13.69 -6.25 8.23
CA LEU A 135 -14.22 -7.56 8.62
C LEU A 135 -14.54 -8.44 7.41
N ARG A 136 -15.15 -7.89 6.36
CA ARG A 136 -15.37 -8.61 5.09
C ARG A 136 -14.05 -9.11 4.49
N GLY A 137 -12.99 -8.30 4.58
CA GLY A 137 -11.66 -8.70 4.16
C GLY A 137 -11.10 -9.88 4.93
N LEU A 138 -11.29 -9.93 6.26
CA LEU A 138 -10.90 -11.07 7.09
C LEU A 138 -11.72 -12.33 6.79
N GLU A 139 -13.04 -12.20 6.64
CA GLU A 139 -13.94 -13.32 6.36
C GLU A 139 -13.58 -14.00 5.04
N ARG A 140 -13.13 -13.22 4.05
CA ARG A 140 -12.63 -13.74 2.78
C ARG A 140 -11.41 -14.66 2.96
N SER A 141 -10.46 -14.27 3.83
CA SER A 141 -9.30 -15.12 4.14
C SER A 141 -9.70 -16.44 4.80
N GLY A 142 -10.78 -16.43 5.58
CA GLY A 142 -11.40 -17.61 6.17
C GLY A 142 -11.65 -17.48 7.67
N PRO A 143 -12.39 -18.43 8.27
CA PRO A 143 -12.73 -18.41 9.70
C PRO A 143 -11.53 -18.28 10.64
N LYS A 144 -10.36 -18.83 10.27
CA LYS A 144 -9.13 -18.69 11.06
C LYS A 144 -8.71 -17.24 11.20
N ALA A 145 -8.67 -16.48 10.09
CA ALA A 145 -8.24 -15.08 10.07
C ALA A 145 -9.12 -14.22 11.00
N VAL A 146 -10.43 -14.46 10.98
CA VAL A 146 -11.40 -13.78 11.86
C VAL A 146 -11.16 -14.13 13.34
N ARG A 147 -10.95 -15.42 13.67
CA ARG A 147 -10.71 -15.86 15.04
C ARG A 147 -9.42 -15.27 15.61
N GLU A 148 -8.32 -15.36 14.86
CA GLU A 148 -7.02 -14.85 15.29
C GLU A 148 -7.03 -13.33 15.49
N TYR A 149 -7.70 -12.59 14.60
CA TYR A 149 -7.86 -11.14 14.78
C TYR A 149 -8.62 -10.81 16.08
N LYS A 150 -9.73 -11.49 16.36
CA LYS A 150 -10.52 -11.29 17.59
C LYS A 150 -9.72 -11.63 18.86
N GLN A 151 -8.84 -12.62 18.79
CA GLN A 151 -7.99 -13.02 19.93
C GLN A 151 -6.87 -12.00 20.19
N ALA A 152 -6.26 -11.47 19.13
CA ALA A 152 -5.18 -10.48 19.24
C ALA A 152 -5.67 -9.10 19.69
N PHE A 153 -6.91 -8.75 19.35
CA PHE A 153 -7.52 -7.45 19.66
C PHE A 153 -8.89 -7.63 20.34
N PRO A 154 -8.92 -8.13 21.58
CA PRO A 154 -10.14 -8.13 22.38
C PRO A 154 -10.56 -6.67 22.59
N GLY A 155 -11.83 -6.38 22.33
CA GLY A 155 -12.39 -5.03 22.38
C GLY A 155 -12.33 -4.40 23.77
#